data_AF-A0A3N5QEI1-F1
#
_entry.id   AF-A0A3N5QEI1-F1
#
_cell.length_a   1.000
_cell.length_b   1.000
_cell.length_c   1.000
_cell.angle_alpha   90.00
_cell.angle_beta   90.00
_cell.angle_gamma   90.00
#
_symmetry.space_group_name_H-M   'P 1'
#
loop_
_entity.id
_entity.type
_entity.pdbx_description
1 polymer ?
#
loop_
_entity_poly.entity_id
_entity_poly.type
_entity_poly.pdbx_seq_one_letter_code
_entity_poly.pdbx_strand_id
1 'polypeptide(L)' 'MILTDKEILAGLEKGSIVIEPFDPNRLGSNSYDVHLGKTLAVYNDDVLDARKHNTIR' A
#
# COMPACT_ATOMS: atom_id res chain seq x y z
N MET A 1 -18.66 -1.70 1.16
CA MET A 1 -18.62 -0.69 2.24
C MET A 1 -17.21 -0.14 2.29
N ILE A 2 -17.04 1.18 2.38
CA ILE A 2 -15.74 1.84 2.51
C ILE A 2 -15.56 2.22 3.98
N LEU A 3 -14.38 1.97 4.56
CA LEU A 3 -14.09 2.33 5.95
C LEU A 3 -13.99 3.84 6.09
N THR A 4 -14.63 4.38 7.13
CA THR A 4 -14.41 5.74 7.60
C THR A 4 -13.06 5.89 8.28
N ASP A 5 -12.59 7.13 8.43
CA ASP A 5 -11.44 7.49 9.27
C ASP A 5 -11.43 6.80 10.65
N LYS A 6 -12.57 6.79 11.35
CA LYS A 6 -12.75 6.15 12.65
C LYS A 6 -12.61 4.64 12.60
N GLU A 7 -13.14 4.00 11.56
CA GLU A 7 -13.02 2.56 11.38
C GLU A 7 -11.58 2.15 11.00
N ILE A 8 -10.86 3.00 10.25
CA ILE A 8 -9.43 2.83 9.98
C ILE A 8 -8.64 2.88 11.30
N LEU A 9 -8.88 3.90 12.13
CA LEU A 9 -8.24 4.04 13.45
C LEU A 9 -8.55 2.85 14.37
N ALA A 10 -9.81 2.41 14.43
CA ALA A 10 -10.19 1.23 15.20
C ALA A 10 -9.51 -0.05 14.68
N GLY A 11 -9.26 -0.15 13.37
CA GLY A 11 -8.52 -1.24 12.75
C GLY A 11 -7.04 -1.23 13.12
N LEU A 12 -6.42 -0.04 13.23
CA LEU A 12 -5.06 0.15 13.73
C LEU A 12 -4.94 -0.26 15.20
N GLU A 13 -5.86 0.20 16.05
CA GLU A 13 -5.89 -0.16 17.48
C GLU A 13 -6.06 -1.67 17.71
N LYS A 14 -6.90 -2.32 16.90
CA LYS A 14 -7.11 -3.79 16.96
C LYS A 14 -5.97 -4.60 16.34
N GLY A 15 -5.04 -3.96 15.62
CA GLY A 15 -3.98 -4.64 14.86
C GLY A 15 -4.46 -5.39 13.63
N SER A 16 -5.73 -5.25 13.23
CA SER A 16 -6.26 -5.81 11.98
C SER A 16 -5.84 -4.99 10.75
N ILE A 17 -5.42 -3.75 10.96
CA ILE A 17 -4.76 -2.89 9.98
C ILE A 17 -3.40 -2.52 10.59
N VAL A 18 -2.34 -2.61 9.80
CA VAL A 18 -0.99 -2.18 10.21
C VAL A 18 -0.48 -1.18 9.18
N ILE A 19 -0.10 0.01 9.64
CA ILE A 19 0.51 1.05 8.83
C ILE A 19 1.75 1.53 9.59
N GLU A 20 2.93 1.26 9.03
CA GLU A 20 4.21 1.62 9.65
C GLU A 20 5.14 2.25 8.62
N PRO A 21 5.53 3.53 8.78
CA PRO A 21 5.07 4.47 9.81
C PRO A 21 3.64 5.00 9.58
N PHE A 22 2.88 5.22 10.66
CA PHE A 22 1.59 5.90 10.62
C PHE A 22 1.74 7.40 10.87
N ASP A 23 1.12 8.22 10.02
CA ASP A 23 1.05 9.68 10.11
C ASP A 23 -0.44 10.12 10.11
N PRO A 24 -0.98 10.61 11.24
CA PRO A 24 -2.37 11.05 11.32
C PRO A 24 -2.76 12.11 10.30
N ASN A 25 -1.81 12.93 9.81
CA ASN A 25 -2.08 13.97 8.82
C ASN A 25 -2.40 13.42 7.42
N ARG A 26 -2.18 12.12 7.20
CA ARG A 26 -2.48 11.41 5.95
C ARG A 26 -3.83 10.71 5.98
N LEU A 27 -4.54 10.73 7.11
CA LEU A 27 -5.86 10.14 7.24
C LEU A 27 -6.91 11.08 6.63
N GLY A 28 -7.52 10.65 5.52
CA GLY A 28 -8.70 11.26 4.93
C GLY A 28 -9.99 10.75 5.59
N SER A 29 -11.15 11.25 5.17
CA SER A 29 -12.45 10.88 5.74
C SER A 29 -12.81 9.40 5.58
N ASN A 30 -12.24 8.73 4.58
CA ASN A 30 -12.46 7.33 4.27
C ASN A 30 -11.29 6.69 3.49
N SER A 31 -10.09 7.24 3.64
CA SER A 31 -8.87 6.84 2.96
C SER A 31 -7.63 7.17 3.79
N TYR A 32 -6.48 6.62 3.41
CA TYR A 32 -5.18 6.99 3.97
C TYR A 32 -4.18 7.21 2.83
N ASP A 33 -3.54 8.37 2.78
CA ASP A 33 -2.58 8.74 1.74
C ASP A 33 -1.23 8.03 1.95
N VAL A 34 -0.73 7.37 0.92
CA VAL A 34 0.59 6.69 0.91
C VAL A 34 1.63 7.47 0.13
N HIS A 35 2.90 7.11 0.31
CA HIS A 35 4.05 7.72 -0.37
C HIS A 35 4.74 6.76 -1.32
N LEU A 36 5.36 7.31 -2.36
CA LEU A 36 6.21 6.53 -3.26
C LEU A 36 7.47 6.07 -2.52
N GLY A 37 7.75 4.76 -2.57
CA GLY A 37 8.95 4.18 -2.00
C GLY A 37 10.22 4.54 -2.77
N LYS A 38 11.38 4.29 -2.16
CA LYS A 38 12.71 4.62 -2.74
C LYS A 38 13.12 3.76 -3.94
N THR A 39 12.49 2.61 -4.13
CA THR A 39 12.90 1.59 -5.11
C THR A 39 11.85 1.46 -6.19
N LEU A 40 12.28 1.55 -7.44
CA LEU A 40 11.49 1.22 -8.61
C LEU A 40 12.12 0.00 -9.27
N ALA A 41 11.28 -0.92 -9.76
CA ALA A 41 11.70 -2.09 -10.51
C ALA A 41 11.34 -1.92 -11.98
N VAL A 42 12.26 -2.28 -12.87
CA VAL A 42 12.01 -2.24 -14.32
C VAL A 42 12.14 -3.64 -14.89
N TYR A 43 11.11 -4.12 -15.60
CA TYR A 43 11.18 -5.40 -16.30
C TYR A 43 12.26 -5.37 -17.38
N ASN A 44 12.99 -6.47 -17.52
CA ASN A 44 14.03 -6.59 -18.55
C ASN A 44 13.46 -6.90 -19.94
N ASP A 45 12.31 -7.56 -19.99
CA ASP A 45 11.68 -8.05 -21.22
C ASP A 45 10.46 -7.19 -21.61
N ASP A 46 10.21 -7.07 -22.92
CA ASP A 46 9.06 -6.32 -23.47
C ASP A 46 7.71 -7.08 -23.33
N VAL A 47 7.78 -8.41 -23.19
CA VAL A 47 6.61 -9.29 -23.09
C VAL A 47 6.70 -10.11 -21.81
N LEU A 48 5.64 -10.07 -21.00
CA LEU A 48 5.55 -10.78 -19.73
C LEU A 48 4.77 -12.09 -19.89
N ASP A 49 5.33 -13.19 -19.35
CA ASP A 49 4.67 -14.48 -19.27
C ASP A 49 4.40 -14.83 -17.80
N ALA A 50 3.13 -14.95 -17.44
CA ALA A 50 2.70 -15.27 -16.07
C ALA A 50 3.14 -16.67 -15.61
N ARG A 51 3.56 -17.57 -16.52
CA ARG A 51 4.09 -18.90 -16.19
C ARG A 51 5.59 -18.92 -15.90
N LYS A 52 6.30 -17.81 -16.12
CA LYS A 52 7.75 -17.70 -15.93
C LYS A 52 8.09 -16.66 -14.87
N HIS A 53 9.31 -16.72 -14.37
CA HIS A 53 9.85 -15.66 -13.53
C HIS A 53 10.24 -14.46 -14.41
N ASN A 54 9.54 -13.34 -14.26
CA ASN A 54 9.81 -12.09 -14.99
C ASN A 54 10.87 -11.29 -14.22
N THR A 55 12.10 -11.27 -14.75
CA THR A 55 13.23 -10.62 -14.08
C THR A 55 13.15 -9.08 -14.17
N ILE A 56 13.70 -8.42 -13.15
CA ILE A 56 13.73 -6.96 -13.03
C ILE A 56 15.17 -6.46 -12.84
N ARG A 57 15.38 -5.16 -13.09
CA ARG A 57 16.57 -4.39 -12.72
C ARG A 57 16.22 -3.14 -11.92
#